data_AF-A0A3Q2DH00-F1
#
_entry.id   AF-A0A3Q2DH00-F1
#
_cell.length_a   1.000
_cell.length_b   1.000
_cell.length_c   1.000
_cell.angle_alpha   90.00
_cell.angle_beta   90.00
_cell.angle_gamma   90.00
#
_symmetry.space_group_name_H-M   'P 1'
#
loop_
_entity.id
_entity.type
_entity.pdbx_description
1 polymer ?
#
loop_
_entity_poly.entity_id
_entity_poly.type
_entity_poly.pdbx_seq_one_letter_code
_entity_poly.pdbx_strand_id
1 'polypeptide(L)'
;MSRYKSFSFLMVFVPVFLLVLYFNNIDPEKNTEKNVTLRQAQRKELRRKMCELGKETLYGKILTTGKNFENFIVDDSRKILYCYVPKIRLRTYTKFLFVRDPFVRLISAFRQKFQSIDEPFYSNYGKTMVRLYRNQSDPPKTQREVIALGLQPTFYNFVQYLLDPRTERYGPFNEHWRQMHRLCHPCMLEYDFIGHQETLEEDAGELLKMLEVENKIHFPPTKNATTSDFIKEWFKTVPLEDRRMLYNLYKWDFKIFGFKRPDEILDS
;
A
#
# COMPACT_ATOMS: atom_id res chain seq x y z
N MET A 1 -9.60 63.04 52.84
CA MET A 1 -10.99 62.60 52.58
C MET A 1 -11.11 62.45 51.06
N SER A 2 -11.39 61.32 50.41
CA SER A 2 -12.02 60.05 50.77
C SER A 2 -11.40 58.90 49.94
N ARG A 3 -11.43 57.69 50.50
CA ARG A 3 -11.00 56.40 49.91
C ARG A 3 -12.21 55.66 49.30
N TYR A 4 -11.88 54.59 48.55
CA TYR A 4 -12.68 53.43 48.08
C TYR A 4 -13.34 53.58 46.71
N LYS A 5 -13.41 52.59 45.81
CA LYS A 5 -13.04 51.15 45.74
C LYS A 5 -13.05 50.77 44.26
N SER A 6 -12.10 49.95 43.79
CA SER A 6 -12.45 48.79 42.95
C SER A 6 -11.24 47.86 42.84
N PHE A 7 -11.27 46.79 43.63
CA PHE A 7 -10.47 45.58 43.42
C PHE A 7 -11.39 44.59 42.68
N SER A 8 -10.77 43.68 41.91
CA SER A 8 -11.38 42.55 41.19
C SER A 8 -11.92 42.82 39.79
N PHE A 9 -11.01 42.86 38.81
CA PHE A 9 -11.31 42.33 37.46
C PHE A 9 -10.14 41.57 36.80
N LEU A 10 -8.97 41.47 37.44
CA LEU A 10 -7.77 40.89 36.82
C LEU A 10 -7.60 39.36 36.96
N MET A 11 -8.38 38.67 37.79
CA MET A 11 -8.11 37.25 38.08
C MET A 11 -8.73 36.23 37.10
N VAL A 12 -9.60 36.65 36.18
CA VAL A 12 -10.24 35.72 35.21
C VAL A 12 -9.53 35.70 33.84
N PHE A 13 -8.71 36.71 33.53
CA PHE A 13 -8.01 36.77 32.25
C PHE A 13 -6.69 36.01 32.22
N VAL A 14 -6.01 35.84 33.35
CA VAL A 14 -4.71 35.14 33.41
C VAL A 14 -4.80 33.66 32.97
N PRO A 15 -5.80 32.86 33.39
CA PRO A 15 -5.90 31.47 32.95
C PRO A 15 -6.23 31.34 31.46
N VAL A 16 -7.08 32.23 30.92
CA VAL A 16 -7.46 32.23 29.50
C VAL A 16 -6.30 32.69 28.63
N PHE A 17 -5.55 33.70 29.06
CA PHE A 17 -4.37 34.18 28.34
C PHE A 17 -3.23 33.15 28.35
N LEU A 18 -3.03 32.44 29.47
CA LEU A 18 -2.08 31.32 29.55
C LEU A 18 -2.51 30.12 28.70
N LEU A 19 -3.81 29.80 28.64
CA LEU A 19 -4.34 28.77 27.72
C LEU A 19 -4.16 29.19 26.26
N VAL A 20 -4.47 30.43 25.89
CA VAL A 20 -4.29 30.95 24.52
C VAL A 20 -2.81 30.97 24.14
N LEU A 21 -1.90 31.37 25.04
CA LEU A 21 -0.46 31.26 24.80
C LEU A 21 0.01 29.81 24.75
N TYR A 22 -0.58 28.90 25.52
CA TYR A 22 -0.27 27.47 25.47
C TYR A 22 -0.70 26.85 24.14
N PHE A 23 -1.91 27.17 23.65
CA PHE A 23 -2.40 26.72 22.35
C PHE A 23 -1.67 27.39 21.17
N ASN A 24 -1.27 28.66 21.29
CA ASN A 24 -0.51 29.38 20.25
C ASN A 24 0.98 28.99 20.22
N ASN A 25 1.50 28.32 21.25
CA ASN A 25 2.86 27.76 21.27
C ASN A 25 2.93 26.31 20.76
N ILE A 26 1.81 25.73 20.30
CA ILE A 26 1.81 24.43 19.63
C ILE A 26 2.23 24.67 18.18
N ASP A 27 3.51 24.47 17.90
CA ASP A 27 4.02 24.44 16.53
C ASP A 27 3.39 23.23 15.79
N PRO A 28 2.53 23.48 14.79
CA PRO A 28 1.86 22.42 14.05
C PRO A 28 2.84 21.54 13.28
N GLU A 29 3.98 22.09 12.85
CA GLU A 29 5.01 21.34 12.14
C GLU A 29 5.71 20.34 13.07
N LYS A 30 6.07 20.80 14.27
CA LYS A 30 6.66 19.95 15.31
C LYS A 30 5.71 18.87 15.82
N ASN A 31 4.42 19.17 15.90
CA ASN A 31 3.40 18.17 16.26
C ASN A 31 3.24 17.12 15.16
N THR A 32 3.26 17.54 13.89
CA THR A 32 3.20 16.64 12.72
C THR A 32 4.41 15.72 12.69
N GLU A 33 5.62 16.25 12.85
CA GLU A 33 6.87 15.47 12.94
C GLU A 33 6.82 14.43 14.07
N LYS A 34 6.36 14.83 15.26
CA LYS A 34 6.17 13.92 16.40
C LYS A 34 5.16 12.81 16.09
N ASN A 35 4.08 13.12 15.40
CA ASN A 35 3.06 12.15 14.98
C ASN A 35 3.62 11.18 13.94
N VAL A 36 4.36 11.65 12.94
CA VAL A 36 4.99 10.80 11.92
C VAL A 36 6.04 9.89 12.56
N THR A 37 6.88 10.41 13.46
CA THR A 37 7.91 9.63 14.17
C THR A 37 7.30 8.48 14.97
N LEU A 38 6.25 8.76 15.77
CA LEU A 38 5.53 7.73 16.51
C LEU A 38 4.91 6.68 15.57
N ARG A 39 4.31 7.14 14.47
CA ARG A 39 3.70 6.29 13.44
C ARG A 39 4.74 5.40 12.74
N GLN A 40 5.94 5.91 12.44
CA GLN A 40 7.04 5.11 11.89
C GLN A 40 7.51 4.04 12.87
N ALA A 41 7.64 4.36 14.16
CA ALA A 41 8.00 3.38 15.19
C ALA A 41 6.97 2.26 15.27
N GLN A 42 5.67 2.60 15.28
CA GLN A 42 4.58 1.63 15.29
C GLN A 42 4.57 0.73 14.05
N ARG A 43 4.72 1.31 12.84
CA ARG A 43 4.76 0.56 11.58
C ARG A 43 5.92 -0.43 11.53
N LYS A 44 7.12 0.00 11.93
CA LYS A 44 8.31 -0.87 11.96
C LYS A 44 8.17 -2.01 12.97
N GLU A 45 7.65 -1.72 14.16
CA GLU A 45 7.42 -2.74 15.19
C GLU A 45 6.34 -3.74 14.75
N LEU A 46 5.23 -3.26 14.18
CA LEU A 46 4.18 -4.12 13.65
C LEU A 46 4.70 -5.02 12.54
N ARG A 47 5.43 -4.46 11.57
CA ARG A 47 6.08 -5.22 10.50
C ARG A 47 6.95 -6.33 11.08
N ARG A 48 7.84 -6.00 12.03
CA ARG A 48 8.73 -6.97 12.69
C ARG A 48 7.93 -8.10 13.34
N LYS A 49 6.91 -7.76 14.13
CA LYS A 49 6.04 -8.73 14.81
C LYS A 49 5.32 -9.65 13.82
N MET A 50 4.75 -9.09 12.76
CA MET A 50 4.00 -9.85 11.76
C MET A 50 4.89 -10.71 10.87
N CYS A 51 6.10 -10.25 10.56
CA CYS A 51 7.10 -11.03 9.85
C CYS A 51 7.57 -12.23 10.67
N GLU A 52 7.75 -12.08 12.00
CA GLU A 52 8.10 -13.23 12.87
C GLU A 52 6.93 -14.22 12.99
N LEU A 53 5.71 -13.72 13.21
CA LEU A 53 4.50 -14.57 13.24
C LEU A 53 4.25 -15.29 11.91
N GLY A 54 4.61 -14.66 10.79
CA GLY A 54 4.42 -15.20 9.45
C GLY A 54 5.58 -16.00 8.91
N LYS A 55 6.65 -16.20 9.69
CA LYS A 55 7.94 -16.71 9.19
C LYS A 55 7.80 -18.01 8.39
N GLU A 56 7.08 -18.99 8.92
CA GLU A 56 6.89 -20.28 8.21
C GLU A 56 6.07 -20.13 6.93
N THR A 57 4.97 -19.36 6.98
CA THR A 57 4.07 -19.17 5.83
C THR A 57 4.71 -18.31 4.73
N LEU A 58 5.43 -17.27 5.12
CA LEU A 58 6.05 -16.29 4.23
C LEU A 58 7.33 -16.86 3.62
N TYR A 59 8.23 -17.45 4.42
CA TYR A 59 9.52 -17.95 3.94
C TYR A 59 9.43 -19.37 3.38
N GLY A 60 8.55 -20.23 3.91
CA GLY A 60 8.36 -21.61 3.40
C GLY A 60 7.86 -21.66 1.95
N LYS A 61 7.09 -20.66 1.51
CA LYS A 61 6.69 -20.49 0.10
C LYS A 61 7.77 -19.82 -0.78
N ILE A 62 8.62 -18.97 -0.19
CA ILE A 62 9.69 -18.28 -0.93
C ILE A 62 10.78 -19.28 -1.35
N LEU A 63 11.13 -20.25 -0.50
CA LEU A 63 12.16 -21.25 -0.80
C LEU A 63 11.72 -22.32 -1.81
N THR A 64 10.41 -22.55 -1.97
CA THR A 64 9.87 -23.61 -2.84
C THR A 64 9.64 -23.17 -4.29
N THR A 65 9.69 -21.86 -4.57
CA THR A 65 9.55 -21.32 -5.92
C THR A 65 10.92 -20.86 -6.43
N GLY A 66 11.59 -21.70 -7.22
CA GLY A 66 12.93 -21.45 -7.78
C GLY A 66 13.10 -20.17 -8.64
N LYS A 67 12.04 -19.37 -8.79
CA LYS A 67 12.06 -18.03 -9.42
C LYS A 67 12.60 -16.91 -8.50
N ASN A 68 12.92 -17.20 -7.22
CA ASN A 68 13.42 -16.18 -6.28
C ASN A 68 14.96 -16.08 -6.22
N PHE A 69 15.69 -16.85 -7.04
CA PHE A 69 17.15 -16.85 -7.08
C PHE A 69 17.74 -16.01 -8.22
N GLU A 70 16.96 -15.12 -8.85
CA GLU A 70 17.46 -14.28 -9.95
C GLU A 70 18.73 -13.49 -9.55
N ASN A 71 18.87 -13.15 -8.27
CA ASN A 71 20.03 -12.43 -7.76
C ASN A 71 21.17 -13.31 -7.23
N PHE A 72 21.03 -14.63 -7.30
CA PHE A 72 21.99 -15.60 -6.79
C PHE A 72 22.64 -16.36 -7.95
N ILE A 73 23.96 -16.26 -8.04
CA ILE A 73 24.79 -17.11 -8.87
C ILE A 73 25.06 -18.39 -8.09
N VAL A 74 24.67 -19.52 -8.66
CA VAL A 74 24.91 -20.87 -8.10
C VAL A 74 26.02 -21.51 -8.93
N ASP A 75 27.15 -21.85 -8.30
CA ASP A 75 28.20 -22.68 -8.89
C ASP A 75 28.17 -24.06 -8.22
N ASP A 76 27.57 -25.02 -8.91
CA ASP A 76 27.41 -26.39 -8.44
C ASP A 76 28.73 -27.17 -8.36
N SER A 77 29.72 -26.78 -9.17
CA SER A 77 31.02 -27.44 -9.25
C SER A 77 31.89 -27.13 -8.04
N ARG A 78 31.75 -25.91 -7.50
CA ARG A 78 32.49 -25.43 -6.33
C ARG A 78 31.63 -25.31 -5.07
N LYS A 79 30.33 -25.63 -5.15
CA LYS A 79 29.34 -25.46 -4.07
C LYS A 79 29.30 -24.01 -3.54
N ILE A 80 29.38 -23.04 -4.44
CA ILE A 80 29.33 -21.61 -4.12
C ILE A 80 27.93 -21.08 -4.41
N LEU A 81 27.36 -20.36 -3.45
CA LEU A 81 26.14 -19.57 -3.60
C LEU A 81 26.48 -18.10 -3.39
N TYR A 82 26.44 -17.30 -4.45
CA TYR A 82 26.83 -15.88 -4.43
C TYR A 82 25.65 -14.97 -4.80
N CYS A 83 25.27 -14.07 -3.89
CA CYS A 83 24.27 -13.04 -4.17
C CYS A 83 24.96 -11.79 -4.73
N TYR A 84 24.65 -11.40 -5.97
CA TYR A 84 25.27 -10.22 -6.61
C TYR A 84 24.61 -8.89 -6.20
N VAL A 85 23.51 -8.92 -5.42
CA VAL A 85 22.94 -7.68 -4.87
C VAL A 85 24.02 -6.98 -4.03
N PRO A 86 24.33 -5.69 -4.27
CA PRO A 86 25.40 -5.02 -3.56
C PRO A 86 25.10 -4.92 -2.05
N LYS A 87 25.68 -5.82 -1.24
CA LYS A 87 25.54 -5.83 0.22
C LYS A 87 25.88 -4.48 0.86
N ILE A 88 26.80 -3.72 0.24
CA ILE A 88 27.19 -2.38 0.67
C ILE A 88 26.02 -1.40 0.53
N ARG A 89 25.33 -1.36 -0.62
CA ARG A 89 24.21 -0.43 -0.84
C ARG A 89 23.05 -0.70 0.12
N LEU A 90 22.74 -1.98 0.39
CA LEU A 90 21.71 -2.32 1.38
C LEU A 90 22.03 -1.81 2.80
N ARG A 91 23.32 -1.67 3.14
CA ARG A 91 23.79 -1.15 4.43
C ARG A 91 23.88 0.37 4.47
N THR A 92 24.22 1.03 3.36
CA THR A 92 24.54 2.46 3.36
C THR A 92 23.45 3.35 2.79
N TYR A 93 22.49 2.81 2.03
CA TYR A 93 21.45 3.62 1.38
C TYR A 93 20.21 3.69 2.28
N THR A 94 19.56 4.85 2.29
CA THR A 94 18.23 5.02 2.88
C THR A 94 17.21 4.21 2.08
N LYS A 95 16.55 3.27 2.75
CA LYS A 95 15.55 2.36 2.17
C LYS A 95 14.17 2.82 2.61
N PHE A 96 13.34 3.23 1.67
CA PHE A 96 11.96 3.61 1.95
C PHE A 96 10.97 2.83 1.09
N LEU A 97 9.76 2.66 1.61
CA LEU A 97 8.67 1.97 0.94
C LEU A 97 7.38 2.75 1.15
N PHE A 98 6.59 2.94 0.10
CA PHE A 98 5.21 3.41 0.22
C PHE A 98 4.25 2.28 -0.11
N VAL A 99 3.29 2.07 0.79
CA VAL A 99 2.25 1.05 0.65
C VAL A 99 0.87 1.69 0.62
N ARG A 100 -0.12 0.93 0.13
CA ARG A 100 -1.52 1.33 0.07
C ARG A 100 -2.37 0.16 0.49
N ASP A 101 -3.54 0.43 1.05
CA ASP A 101 -4.55 -0.61 1.30
C ASP A 101 -4.68 -1.55 0.08
N PRO A 102 -4.57 -2.87 0.27
CA PRO A 102 -4.54 -3.82 -0.84
C PRO A 102 -5.77 -3.73 -1.74
N PHE A 103 -6.97 -3.55 -1.20
CA PHE A 103 -8.19 -3.50 -2.00
C PHE A 103 -8.31 -2.17 -2.75
N VAL A 104 -7.93 -1.06 -2.11
CA VAL A 104 -7.86 0.23 -2.81
C VAL A 104 -6.86 0.18 -3.96
N ARG A 105 -5.71 -0.48 -3.77
CA ARG A 105 -4.71 -0.67 -4.83
C ARG A 105 -5.25 -1.49 -5.99
N LEU A 106 -5.97 -2.58 -5.74
CA LEU A 106 -6.58 -3.41 -6.79
C LEU A 106 -7.62 -2.62 -7.60
N ILE A 107 -8.48 -1.86 -6.93
CA ILE A 107 -9.46 -1.00 -7.61
C ILE A 107 -8.73 0.03 -8.47
N SER A 108 -7.71 0.70 -7.93
CA SER A 108 -6.93 1.70 -8.65
C SER A 108 -6.25 1.11 -9.89
N ALA A 109 -5.63 -0.07 -9.76
CA ALA A 109 -4.99 -0.77 -10.87
C ALA A 109 -6.01 -1.15 -11.95
N PHE A 110 -7.16 -1.71 -11.56
CA PHE A 110 -8.20 -2.10 -12.50
C PHE A 110 -8.73 -0.91 -13.30
N ARG A 111 -9.07 0.19 -12.63
CA ARG A 111 -9.56 1.41 -13.27
C ARG A 111 -8.56 1.95 -14.29
N GLN A 112 -7.30 2.07 -13.88
CA GLN A 112 -6.26 2.64 -14.74
C GLN A 112 -5.96 1.75 -15.95
N LYS A 113 -5.95 0.42 -15.77
CA LYS A 113 -5.47 -0.53 -16.79
C LYS A 113 -6.55 -1.10 -17.69
N PHE A 114 -7.81 -1.09 -17.25
CA PHE A 114 -8.90 -1.75 -17.98
C PHE A 114 -10.13 -0.87 -18.24
N GLN A 115 -10.31 0.26 -17.53
CA GLN A 115 -11.36 1.23 -17.86
C GLN A 115 -10.85 2.37 -18.75
N SER A 116 -9.60 2.79 -18.56
CA SER A 116 -8.91 3.67 -19.52
C SER A 116 -8.30 2.84 -20.65
N ILE A 117 -8.20 3.43 -21.84
CA ILE A 117 -7.55 2.78 -22.99
C ILE A 117 -6.05 2.59 -22.68
N ASP A 118 -5.64 1.33 -22.59
CA ASP A 118 -4.28 0.81 -22.40
C ASP A 118 -4.16 -0.52 -23.18
N GLU A 119 -3.99 -0.40 -24.51
CA GLU A 119 -3.96 -1.54 -25.44
C GLU A 119 -2.95 -2.64 -25.06
N PRO A 120 -1.71 -2.34 -24.61
CA PRO A 120 -0.79 -3.36 -24.12
C PRO A 120 -1.34 -4.16 -22.93
N PHE A 121 -1.96 -3.51 -21.94
CA PHE A 121 -2.54 -4.20 -20.78
C PHE A 121 -3.75 -5.03 -21.16
N TYR A 122 -4.61 -4.51 -22.05
CA TYR A 122 -5.69 -5.31 -22.60
C TYR A 122 -5.14 -6.54 -23.33
N SER A 123 -4.08 -6.37 -24.13
CA SER A 123 -3.52 -7.49 -24.88
C SER A 123 -2.92 -8.57 -23.99
N ASN A 124 -2.17 -8.17 -22.96
CA ASN A 124 -1.45 -9.10 -22.08
C ASN A 124 -2.34 -9.74 -21.02
N TYR A 125 -3.38 -9.04 -20.56
CA TYR A 125 -4.20 -9.47 -19.42
C TYR A 125 -5.70 -9.44 -19.73
N GLY A 126 -6.18 -8.35 -20.35
CA GLY A 126 -7.59 -8.13 -20.67
C GLY A 126 -8.21 -9.25 -21.49
N LYS A 127 -7.56 -9.66 -22.59
CA LYS A 127 -8.03 -10.75 -23.46
C LYS A 127 -8.26 -12.06 -22.69
N THR A 128 -7.35 -12.41 -21.77
CA THR A 128 -7.49 -13.60 -20.93
C THR A 128 -8.72 -13.50 -20.03
N MET A 129 -8.96 -12.34 -19.43
CA MET A 129 -10.14 -12.12 -18.59
C MET A 129 -11.45 -12.21 -19.37
N VAL A 130 -11.50 -11.58 -20.55
CA VAL A 130 -12.67 -11.64 -21.44
C VAL A 130 -12.90 -13.08 -21.90
N ARG A 131 -11.84 -13.79 -22.29
CA ARG A 131 -11.96 -15.17 -22.76
C ARG A 131 -12.51 -16.10 -21.69
N LEU A 132 -11.91 -16.08 -20.50
CA LEU A 132 -12.19 -17.05 -19.46
C LEU A 132 -13.43 -16.72 -18.62
N TYR A 133 -13.70 -15.45 -18.39
CA TYR A 133 -14.70 -15.03 -17.39
C TYR A 133 -15.86 -14.21 -17.99
N ARG A 134 -15.81 -13.89 -19.29
CA ARG A 134 -16.94 -13.34 -20.06
C ARG A 134 -17.49 -14.31 -21.12
N ASN A 135 -17.03 -15.56 -21.11
CA ASN A 135 -17.44 -16.63 -22.05
C ASN A 135 -17.26 -16.23 -23.52
N GLN A 136 -16.16 -15.56 -23.86
CA GLN A 136 -15.83 -15.12 -25.22
C GLN A 136 -14.64 -15.92 -25.76
N SER A 137 -14.88 -17.04 -26.44
CA SER A 137 -13.81 -17.91 -26.95
C SER A 137 -12.79 -17.16 -27.82
N ASP A 138 -13.28 -16.25 -28.66
CA ASP A 138 -12.49 -15.34 -29.49
C ASP A 138 -12.72 -13.88 -29.06
N PRO A 139 -11.96 -13.36 -28.07
CA PRO A 139 -12.13 -11.99 -27.61
C PRO A 139 -11.65 -10.98 -28.67
N PRO A 140 -12.25 -9.79 -28.73
CA PRO A 140 -11.80 -8.68 -29.58
C PRO A 140 -10.29 -8.45 -29.54
N LYS A 141 -9.70 -8.01 -30.66
CA LYS A 141 -8.24 -7.86 -30.77
C LYS A 141 -7.74 -6.64 -30.02
N THR A 142 -8.56 -5.59 -29.96
CA THR A 142 -8.24 -4.30 -29.38
C THR A 142 -9.18 -3.95 -28.23
N GLN A 143 -8.69 -3.14 -27.30
CA GLN A 143 -9.52 -2.66 -26.20
C GLN A 143 -10.61 -1.72 -26.72
N ARG A 144 -10.34 -0.91 -27.75
CA ARG A 144 -11.38 -0.07 -28.37
C ARG A 144 -12.58 -0.89 -28.87
N GLU A 145 -12.31 -2.03 -29.51
CA GLU A 145 -13.35 -2.93 -29.98
C GLU A 145 -14.11 -3.58 -28.82
N VAL A 146 -13.40 -4.06 -27.79
CA VAL A 146 -14.06 -4.65 -26.61
C VAL A 146 -14.95 -3.64 -25.87
N ILE A 147 -14.54 -2.36 -25.84
CA ILE A 147 -15.31 -1.25 -25.27
C ILE A 147 -16.57 -1.01 -26.10
N ALA A 148 -16.43 -0.89 -27.43
CA ALA A 148 -17.55 -0.65 -28.35
C ALA A 148 -18.63 -1.76 -28.27
N LEU A 149 -18.20 -3.00 -27.99
CA LEU A 149 -19.09 -4.15 -27.85
C LEU A 149 -19.65 -4.33 -26.43
N GLY A 150 -19.24 -3.52 -25.45
CA GLY A 150 -19.65 -3.69 -24.05
C GLY A 150 -19.10 -4.96 -23.38
N LEU A 151 -18.04 -5.54 -23.95
CA LEU A 151 -17.44 -6.81 -23.53
C LEU A 151 -16.22 -6.63 -22.60
N GLN A 152 -15.99 -5.40 -22.13
CA GLN A 152 -14.88 -5.06 -21.24
C GLN A 152 -14.84 -6.00 -20.02
N PRO A 153 -13.65 -6.39 -19.53
CA PRO A 153 -13.55 -7.07 -18.23
C PRO A 153 -14.27 -6.26 -17.15
N THR A 154 -15.04 -6.93 -16.29
CA THR A 154 -15.57 -6.30 -15.07
C THR A 154 -14.54 -6.40 -13.94
N PHE A 155 -14.75 -5.65 -12.85
CA PHE A 155 -13.92 -5.81 -11.65
C PHE A 155 -13.99 -7.23 -11.11
N TYR A 156 -15.16 -7.87 -11.15
CA TYR A 156 -15.29 -9.25 -10.72
C TYR A 156 -14.49 -10.22 -11.61
N ASN A 157 -14.47 -10.03 -12.93
CA ASN A 157 -13.60 -10.83 -13.81
C ASN A 157 -12.11 -10.67 -13.49
N PHE A 158 -11.71 -9.48 -13.05
CA PHE A 158 -10.35 -9.24 -12.56
C PHE A 158 -10.10 -9.98 -11.23
N VAL A 159 -11.05 -10.00 -10.31
CA VAL A 159 -10.95 -10.82 -9.09
C VAL A 159 -10.82 -12.31 -9.43
N GLN A 160 -11.66 -12.84 -10.33
CA GLN A 160 -11.57 -14.23 -10.78
C GLN A 160 -10.20 -14.56 -11.39
N TYR A 161 -9.65 -13.65 -12.19
CA TYR A 161 -8.30 -13.77 -12.73
C TYR A 161 -7.22 -13.86 -11.64
N LEU A 162 -7.34 -13.07 -10.56
CA LEU A 162 -6.41 -13.11 -9.44
C LEU A 162 -6.55 -14.37 -8.58
N LEU A 163 -7.77 -14.94 -8.50
CA LEU A 163 -8.05 -16.14 -7.73
C LEU A 163 -7.77 -17.44 -8.50
N ASP A 164 -7.62 -17.36 -9.82
CA ASP A 164 -7.33 -18.51 -10.66
C ASP A 164 -5.89 -19.01 -10.44
N PRO A 165 -5.69 -20.25 -9.96
CA PRO A 165 -4.36 -20.80 -9.70
C PRO A 165 -3.52 -20.94 -10.97
N ARG A 166 -4.13 -20.94 -12.16
CA ARG A 166 -3.42 -20.98 -13.43
C ARG A 166 -2.69 -19.67 -13.72
N THR A 167 -3.13 -18.55 -13.15
CA THR A 167 -2.57 -17.23 -13.46
C THR A 167 -1.10 -17.13 -13.03
N GLU A 168 -0.76 -17.58 -11.83
CA GLU A 168 0.64 -17.57 -11.36
C GLU A 168 1.48 -18.76 -11.87
N ARG A 169 0.90 -19.71 -12.61
CA ARG A 169 1.63 -20.88 -13.13
C ARG A 169 2.72 -20.48 -14.13
N TYR A 170 2.43 -19.49 -14.97
CA TYR A 170 3.33 -19.07 -16.06
C TYR A 170 4.27 -17.94 -15.64
N GLY A 171 3.87 -17.10 -14.69
CA GLY A 171 4.66 -15.96 -14.23
C GLY A 171 4.10 -15.35 -12.95
N PRO A 172 4.89 -14.52 -12.23
CA PRO A 172 4.36 -13.76 -11.11
C PRO A 172 3.29 -12.77 -11.60
N PHE A 173 2.42 -12.33 -10.68
CA PHE A 173 1.54 -11.19 -10.95
C PHE A 173 2.33 -9.94 -11.35
N ASN A 174 1.70 -9.10 -12.19
CA ASN A 174 2.19 -7.76 -12.51
C ASN A 174 2.32 -6.93 -11.22
N GLU A 175 3.31 -6.05 -11.17
CA GLU A 175 3.65 -5.20 -10.04
C GLU A 175 2.45 -4.40 -9.47
N HIS A 176 1.48 -4.02 -10.30
CA HIS A 176 0.31 -3.26 -9.87
C HIS A 176 -0.67 -4.05 -8.99
N TRP A 177 -0.75 -5.37 -9.15
CA TRP A 177 -1.61 -6.26 -8.34
C TRP A 177 -0.84 -7.39 -7.66
N ARG A 178 0.48 -7.48 -7.78
CA ARG A 178 1.28 -8.40 -6.97
C ARG A 178 1.20 -8.01 -5.49
N GLN A 179 1.20 -8.98 -4.58
CA GLN A 179 1.22 -8.69 -3.14
C GLN A 179 2.49 -7.90 -2.79
N MET A 180 2.33 -6.82 -2.03
CA MET A 180 3.43 -5.90 -1.71
C MET A 180 4.52 -6.57 -0.87
N HIS A 181 4.15 -7.46 0.05
CA HIS A 181 5.14 -8.25 0.81
C HIS A 181 5.97 -9.20 -0.09
N ARG A 182 5.44 -9.64 -1.23
CA ARG A 182 6.16 -10.47 -2.22
C ARG A 182 6.95 -9.67 -3.23
N LEU A 183 6.62 -8.39 -3.41
CA LEU A 183 7.30 -7.48 -4.33
C LEU A 183 8.49 -6.80 -3.64
N CYS A 184 8.29 -6.34 -2.40
CA CYS A 184 9.25 -5.51 -1.67
C CYS A 184 9.95 -6.25 -0.53
N HIS A 185 9.55 -7.49 -0.22
CA HIS A 185 10.23 -8.33 0.78
C HIS A 185 10.52 -7.64 2.14
N PRO A 186 9.51 -7.01 2.78
CA PRO A 186 9.68 -6.21 3.99
C PRO A 186 10.15 -7.01 5.22
N CYS A 187 10.10 -8.34 5.16
CA CYS A 187 10.61 -9.20 6.21
C CYS A 187 12.11 -9.53 6.03
N MET A 188 12.65 -9.38 4.82
CA MET A 188 14.08 -9.59 4.51
C MET A 188 14.87 -8.28 4.47
N LEU A 189 14.18 -7.16 4.26
CA LEU A 189 14.78 -5.83 4.15
C LEU A 189 14.33 -4.94 5.30
N GLU A 190 15.30 -4.41 6.01
CA GLU A 190 15.08 -3.41 7.05
C GLU A 190 14.89 -2.03 6.42
N TYR A 191 13.63 -1.64 6.21
CA TYR A 191 13.29 -0.32 5.69
C TYR A 191 13.49 0.78 6.75
N ASP A 192 14.18 1.85 6.37
CA ASP A 192 14.41 3.05 7.16
C ASP A 192 13.14 3.92 7.25
N PHE A 193 12.23 3.82 6.27
CA PHE A 193 10.94 4.50 6.29
C PHE A 193 9.83 3.69 5.60
N ILE A 194 8.64 3.64 6.21
CA ILE A 194 7.45 2.99 5.64
C ILE A 194 6.30 4.00 5.61
N GLY A 195 6.03 4.54 4.44
CA GLY A 195 4.94 5.47 4.18
C GLY A 195 3.66 4.76 3.77
N HIS A 196 2.52 5.37 4.07
CA HIS A 196 1.21 4.93 3.60
C HIS A 196 0.62 5.95 2.64
N GLN A 197 -0.09 5.48 1.62
CA GLN A 197 -0.77 6.37 0.69
C GLN A 197 -1.92 7.15 1.38
N GLU A 198 -2.48 6.62 2.45
CA GLU A 198 -3.50 7.28 3.27
C GLU A 198 -2.95 8.49 4.05
N THR A 199 -1.64 8.53 4.29
CA THR A 199 -0.91 9.63 4.96
C THR A 199 0.21 10.17 4.07
N LEU A 200 0.01 10.12 2.74
CA LEU A 200 1.07 10.31 1.74
C LEU A 200 1.78 11.65 1.86
N GLU A 201 1.04 12.73 2.04
CA GLU A 201 1.58 14.08 2.09
C GLU A 201 2.47 14.30 3.32
N GLU A 202 1.97 13.92 4.51
CA GLU A 202 2.74 13.97 5.76
C GLU A 202 3.98 13.06 5.69
N ASP A 203 3.81 11.84 5.22
CA ASP A 203 4.88 10.84 5.17
C ASP A 203 5.95 11.22 4.13
N ALA A 204 5.56 11.76 2.97
CA ALA A 204 6.50 12.23 1.96
C ALA A 204 7.25 13.48 2.43
N GLY A 205 6.58 14.42 3.10
CA GLY A 205 7.22 15.59 3.70
C GLY A 205 8.31 15.19 4.70
N GLU A 206 8.00 14.25 5.61
CA GLU A 206 8.97 13.76 6.59
C GLU A 206 10.13 12.98 5.95
N LEU A 207 9.85 12.18 4.92
CA LEU A 207 10.91 11.50 4.18
C LEU A 207 11.85 12.50 3.50
N LEU A 208 11.34 13.59 2.93
CA LEU A 208 12.17 14.61 2.29
C LEU A 208 13.06 15.33 3.30
N LYS A 209 12.58 15.57 4.53
CA LYS A 209 13.38 16.07 5.66
C LYS A 209 14.48 15.09 6.06
N MET A 210 14.15 13.81 6.20
CA MET A 210 15.13 12.75 6.48
C MET A 210 16.23 12.65 5.41
N LEU A 211 15.93 13.06 4.18
CA LEU A 211 16.86 13.07 3.06
C LEU A 211 17.57 14.42 2.87
N GLU A 212 17.30 15.43 3.68
CA GLU A 212 17.87 16.78 3.61
C GLU A 212 17.64 17.48 2.25
N VAL A 213 16.47 17.25 1.65
CA VAL A 213 16.08 17.80 0.33
C VAL A 213 14.75 18.54 0.34
N GLU A 214 14.13 18.72 1.50
CA GLU A 214 12.86 19.42 1.69
C GLU A 214 12.89 20.87 1.18
N ASN A 215 14.06 21.52 1.19
CA ASN A 215 14.25 22.88 0.66
C ASN A 215 14.44 22.93 -0.88
N LYS A 216 14.54 21.76 -1.54
CA LYS A 216 14.76 21.62 -2.99
C LYS A 216 13.56 21.01 -3.69
N ILE A 217 12.85 20.13 -3.00
CA ILE A 217 11.75 19.33 -3.54
C ILE A 217 10.59 19.41 -2.54
N HIS A 218 9.42 19.77 -3.04
CA HIS A 218 8.18 19.70 -2.29
C HIS A 218 7.26 18.64 -2.89
N PHE A 219 6.61 17.89 -2.01
CA PHE A 219 5.62 16.93 -2.44
C PHE A 219 4.37 17.67 -2.95
N PRO A 220 3.81 17.30 -4.13
CA PRO A 220 2.61 17.96 -4.63
C PRO A 220 1.40 17.65 -3.74
N PRO A 221 0.44 18.59 -3.62
CA PRO A 221 -0.76 18.37 -2.84
C PRO A 221 -1.52 17.14 -3.32
N THR A 222 -2.01 16.34 -2.38
CA THR A 222 -2.69 15.08 -2.69
C THR A 222 -4.20 15.24 -2.79
N LYS A 223 -4.84 14.38 -3.59
CA LYS A 223 -6.30 14.25 -3.57
C LYS A 223 -6.73 13.43 -2.37
N ASN A 224 -7.93 13.71 -1.87
CA ASN A 224 -8.54 13.03 -0.72
C ASN A 224 -8.42 11.50 -0.78
N ALA A 225 -8.21 10.89 0.39
CA ALA A 225 -8.17 9.46 0.56
C ALA A 225 -9.47 8.79 0.05
N THR A 226 -9.32 7.57 -0.47
CA THR A 226 -10.46 6.76 -0.92
C THR A 226 -11.33 6.36 0.29
N THR A 227 -12.64 6.58 0.23
CA THR A 227 -13.56 6.31 1.34
C THR A 227 -13.94 4.82 1.43
N SER A 228 -14.34 4.36 2.62
CA SER A 228 -14.83 2.97 2.81
C SER A 228 -16.02 2.66 1.89
N ASP A 229 -16.96 3.60 1.76
CA ASP A 229 -18.15 3.42 0.92
C ASP A 229 -17.82 3.23 -0.55
N PHE A 230 -16.77 3.91 -1.04
CA PHE A 230 -16.28 3.68 -2.39
C PHE A 230 -15.79 2.24 -2.56
N ILE A 231 -15.02 1.70 -1.61
CA ILE A 231 -14.52 0.32 -1.69
C ILE A 231 -15.70 -0.66 -1.68
N LYS A 232 -16.68 -0.47 -0.78
CA LYS A 232 -17.89 -1.30 -0.70
C LYS A 232 -18.61 -1.40 -2.04
N GLU A 233 -18.78 -0.28 -2.74
CA GLU A 233 -19.45 -0.23 -4.04
C GLU A 233 -18.82 -1.19 -5.06
N TRP A 234 -17.48 -1.18 -5.16
CA TRP A 234 -16.76 -2.07 -6.08
C TRP A 234 -16.96 -3.55 -5.74
N PHE A 235 -17.03 -3.88 -4.45
CA PHE A 235 -17.15 -5.25 -4.00
C PHE A 235 -18.59 -5.79 -3.98
N LYS A 236 -19.62 -4.95 -4.17
CA LYS A 236 -21.03 -5.40 -4.24
C LYS A 236 -21.25 -6.52 -5.26
N THR A 237 -20.57 -6.44 -6.40
CA THR A 237 -20.71 -7.41 -7.51
C THR A 237 -19.86 -8.68 -7.34
N VAL A 238 -18.99 -8.72 -6.32
CA VAL A 238 -18.10 -9.86 -6.05
C VAL A 238 -18.79 -10.78 -5.04
N PRO A 239 -18.92 -12.10 -5.28
CA PRO A 239 -19.48 -13.04 -4.31
C PRO A 239 -18.66 -13.10 -3.01
N LEU A 240 -19.33 -13.32 -1.88
CA LEU A 240 -18.71 -13.30 -0.55
C LEU A 240 -17.50 -14.24 -0.41
N GLU A 241 -17.60 -15.44 -0.95
CA GLU A 241 -16.50 -16.41 -0.93
C GLU A 241 -15.28 -15.91 -1.71
N ASP A 242 -15.48 -15.32 -2.88
CA ASP A 242 -14.39 -14.72 -3.66
C ASP A 242 -13.78 -13.51 -2.95
N ARG A 243 -14.57 -12.71 -2.21
CA ARG A 243 -14.03 -11.63 -1.36
C ARG A 243 -13.11 -12.19 -0.27
N ARG A 244 -13.51 -13.28 0.38
CA ARG A 244 -12.74 -13.95 1.44
C ARG A 244 -11.47 -14.61 0.88
N MET A 245 -11.58 -15.28 -0.26
CA MET A 245 -10.43 -15.83 -0.97
C MET A 245 -9.45 -14.73 -1.39
N LEU A 246 -9.95 -13.60 -1.89
CA LEU A 246 -9.12 -12.46 -2.25
C LEU A 246 -8.44 -11.85 -1.04
N TYR A 247 -9.16 -11.67 0.08
CA TYR A 247 -8.53 -11.25 1.34
C TYR A 247 -7.41 -12.22 1.75
N ASN A 248 -7.64 -13.52 1.68
CA ASN A 248 -6.62 -14.52 2.01
C ASN A 248 -5.39 -14.41 1.09
N LEU A 249 -5.57 -14.09 -0.18
CA LEU A 249 -4.49 -13.86 -1.14
C LEU A 249 -3.61 -12.65 -0.77
N TYR A 250 -4.18 -11.60 -0.17
CA TYR A 250 -3.46 -10.38 0.25
C TYR A 250 -3.30 -10.24 1.78
N LYS A 251 -3.65 -11.28 2.56
CA LYS A 251 -3.75 -11.23 4.02
C LYS A 251 -2.49 -10.70 4.70
N TRP A 252 -1.33 -11.08 4.18
CA TRP A 252 -0.04 -10.63 4.72
C TRP A 252 0.25 -9.16 4.43
N ASP A 253 -0.23 -8.58 3.33
CA ASP A 253 -0.14 -7.13 3.10
C ASP A 253 -0.94 -6.38 4.17
N PHE A 254 -2.18 -6.80 4.44
CA PHE A 254 -3.00 -6.19 5.50
C PHE A 254 -2.30 -6.25 6.86
N LYS A 255 -1.77 -7.43 7.23
CA LYS A 255 -1.15 -7.63 8.53
C LYS A 255 0.19 -6.88 8.68
N ILE A 256 1.12 -7.09 7.75
CA ILE A 256 2.49 -6.56 7.86
C ILE A 256 2.48 -5.03 7.87
N PHE A 257 1.59 -4.42 7.07
CA PHE A 257 1.50 -2.97 6.95
C PHE A 257 0.41 -2.35 7.83
N GLY A 258 -0.32 -3.13 8.64
CA GLY A 258 -1.27 -2.59 9.60
C GLY A 258 -2.53 -1.96 8.99
N PHE A 259 -2.96 -2.43 7.83
CA PHE A 259 -4.27 -2.07 7.30
C PHE A 259 -5.37 -2.81 8.06
N LYS A 260 -6.47 -2.10 8.34
CA LYS A 260 -7.64 -2.70 9.01
C LYS A 260 -8.20 -3.82 8.13
N ARG A 261 -8.60 -4.94 8.75
CA ARG A 261 -9.38 -5.96 8.05
C ARG A 261 -10.69 -5.33 7.56
N PRO A 262 -11.07 -5.48 6.28
CA PRO A 262 -12.27 -4.86 5.75
C PRO A 262 -13.52 -5.68 6.12
N ASP A 263 -13.88 -5.69 7.40
CA ASP A 263 -14.98 -6.51 7.95
C ASP A 263 -16.29 -6.31 7.19
N GLU A 264 -16.62 -5.06 6.85
CA GLU A 264 -17.84 -4.70 6.10
C GLU A 264 -17.91 -5.32 4.70
N ILE A 265 -16.77 -5.75 4.13
CA ILE A 265 -16.69 -6.42 2.83
C ILE A 265 -16.71 -7.94 2.98
N LEU A 266 -16.17 -8.46 4.09
CA LEU A 266 -15.91 -9.88 4.31
C LEU A 266 -16.99 -10.60 5.15
N ASP A 267 -17.79 -9.83 5.89
CA ASP A 267 -18.78 -10.32 6.84
C ASP A 267 -20.21 -9.85 6.51
N SER A 268 -20.40 -9.21 5.34
CA SER A 268 -21.69 -8.74 4.82
C SER A 268 -22.41 -9.73 3.90
#